data_AF-A0A833Y8Y2-F1
#
_entry.id   AF-A0A833Y8Y2-F1
#
_cell.length_a   1.000
_cell.length_b   1.000
_cell.length_c   1.000
_cell.angle_alpha   90.00
_cell.angle_beta   90.00
_cell.angle_gamma   90.00
#
_symmetry.space_group_name_H-M   'P 1'
#
loop_
_entity.id
_entity.type
_entity.pdbx_description
1 polymer ?
#
loop_
_entity_poly.entity_id
_entity_poly.type
_entity_poly.pdbx_seq_one_letter_code
_entity_poly.pdbx_strand_id
1 'polypeptide(L)'
;MAAAHLSTVGKKRRSPEKVFGEVAVDIAEDDVEILAERPPGKKAEKEKERKRKSMEGNNGEIKIALAKMTEDRATSMQERRNSVLKAEIEKSLVFDLKKRKFEAKMMLLDLSGMNAMQQQYFGSIQLKIF
;
A
#
# COMPACT_ATOMS: atom_id res chain seq x y z
N MET A 1 37.05 8.56 -1.65
CA MET A 1 36.15 7.80 -2.53
C MET A 1 35.41 8.76 -3.44
N ALA A 2 35.71 8.75 -4.74
CA ALA A 2 34.80 9.11 -5.84
C ALA A 2 35.55 8.90 -7.15
N ALA A 3 34.92 8.20 -8.08
CA ALA A 3 35.49 7.70 -9.32
C ALA A 3 35.66 8.82 -10.36
N ALA A 4 36.84 8.88 -11.00
CA ALA A 4 37.05 9.68 -12.20
C ALA A 4 36.74 8.82 -13.43
N HIS A 5 35.78 9.31 -14.22
CA HIS A 5 35.27 8.70 -15.44
C HIS A 5 36.32 8.71 -16.57
N LEU A 6 36.68 7.54 -17.10
CA LEU A 6 37.43 7.41 -18.35
C LEU A 6 36.46 7.53 -19.54
N SER A 7 36.54 8.65 -20.26
CA SER A 7 35.90 8.84 -21.57
C SER A 7 36.85 8.33 -22.67
N THR A 8 36.55 7.17 -23.24
CA THR A 8 37.27 6.67 -24.41
C THR A 8 36.55 7.11 -25.68
N VAL A 9 37.09 8.17 -26.30
CA VAL A 9 36.70 8.66 -27.63
C VAL A 9 37.12 7.63 -28.68
N GLY A 10 36.19 6.77 -29.06
CA GLY A 10 36.34 5.82 -30.16
C GLY A 10 36.25 6.53 -31.51
N LYS A 11 37.38 6.58 -32.23
CA LYS A 11 37.57 7.22 -33.54
C LYS A 11 36.58 6.67 -34.60
N LYS A 12 35.79 7.56 -35.22
CA LYS A 12 35.00 7.27 -36.44
C LYS A 12 35.95 6.82 -37.56
N ARG A 13 35.81 5.58 -38.04
CA ARG A 13 36.40 5.12 -39.31
C ARG A 13 35.58 5.73 -40.46
N ARG A 14 36.21 6.53 -41.32
CA ARG A 14 35.62 6.97 -42.59
C ARG A 14 35.57 5.76 -43.54
N SER A 15 34.42 5.48 -44.13
CA SER A 15 34.28 4.51 -45.22
C SER A 15 34.89 5.07 -46.51
N PRO A 16 35.54 4.24 -47.35
CA PRO A 16 36.08 4.73 -48.60
C PRO A 16 34.96 5.01 -49.61
N GLU A 17 35.16 6.12 -50.29
CA GLU A 17 34.42 6.71 -51.40
C GLU A 17 34.13 5.67 -52.50
N LYS A 18 32.85 5.43 -52.81
CA LYS A 18 32.47 4.65 -53.98
C LYS A 18 32.52 5.57 -55.19
N VAL A 19 33.51 5.35 -56.05
CA VAL A 19 33.61 5.94 -57.39
C VAL A 19 32.38 5.50 -58.18
N PHE A 20 31.55 6.45 -58.58
CA PHE A 20 30.46 6.24 -59.54
C PHE A 20 31.09 6.09 -60.94
N GLY A 21 31.01 4.88 -61.51
CA GLY A 21 31.22 4.67 -62.93
C GLY A 21 29.86 4.74 -63.63
N GLU A 22 29.69 5.72 -64.51
CA GLU A 22 28.59 5.78 -65.47
C GLU A 22 28.69 4.58 -66.41
N VAL A 23 27.64 3.75 -66.47
CA VAL A 23 27.25 3.04 -67.69
C VAL A 23 25.73 3.11 -67.76
N ALA A 24 25.25 3.96 -68.67
CA ALA A 24 23.87 3.99 -69.10
C ALA A 24 23.57 2.73 -69.93
N VAL A 25 22.49 2.03 -69.60
CA VAL A 25 21.73 1.21 -70.55
C VAL A 25 20.27 1.30 -70.15
N ASP A 26 19.51 2.08 -70.93
CA ASP A 26 18.05 2.09 -70.94
C ASP A 26 17.53 0.77 -71.52
N ILE A 27 16.82 -0.02 -70.72
CA ILE A 27 15.84 -1.01 -71.22
C ILE A 27 14.63 -0.96 -70.29
N ALA A 28 13.54 -0.41 -70.83
CA ALA A 28 12.22 -0.42 -70.23
C ALA A 28 11.61 -1.82 -70.33
N GLU A 29 11.16 -2.37 -69.21
CA GLU A 29 10.17 -3.44 -69.13
C GLU A 29 9.39 -3.23 -67.81
N ASP A 30 8.06 -3.18 -67.91
CA ASP A 30 7.13 -2.96 -66.80
C ASP A 30 7.22 -4.10 -65.78
N ASP A 31 8.14 -3.96 -64.81
CA ASP A 31 8.20 -4.81 -63.63
C ASP A 31 7.05 -4.45 -62.70
N VAL A 32 5.99 -5.26 -62.69
CA VAL A 32 4.96 -5.25 -61.65
C VAL A 32 5.67 -5.53 -60.32
N GLU A 33 5.94 -4.49 -59.54
CA GLU A 33 6.41 -4.58 -58.16
C GLU A 33 5.34 -5.30 -57.34
N ILE A 34 5.37 -6.63 -57.34
CA ILE A 34 4.75 -7.43 -56.29
C ILE A 34 5.57 -7.12 -55.04
N LEU A 35 5.14 -6.10 -54.29
CA LEU A 35 5.60 -5.81 -52.94
C LEU A 35 5.14 -6.97 -52.03
N ALA A 36 5.75 -8.14 -52.22
CA ALA A 36 5.70 -9.20 -51.23
C ALA A 36 6.45 -8.66 -50.01
N GLU A 37 5.69 -8.09 -49.07
CA GLU A 37 6.23 -7.59 -47.81
C GLU A 37 7.07 -8.70 -47.18
N ARG A 38 8.34 -8.39 -46.95
CA ARG A 38 9.32 -9.37 -46.48
C ARG A 38 8.83 -9.89 -45.12
N PRO A 39 8.77 -11.22 -44.90
CA PRO A 39 8.23 -11.76 -43.66
C PRO A 39 8.98 -11.19 -42.45
N PRO A 40 8.26 -10.91 -41.34
CA PRO A 40 8.83 -10.25 -40.19
C PRO A 40 10.01 -11.04 -39.66
N GLY A 41 11.14 -10.35 -39.47
CA GLY A 41 12.34 -11.00 -38.99
C GLY A 41 12.17 -11.55 -37.57
N LYS A 42 13.01 -12.52 -37.21
CA LYS A 42 13.04 -13.17 -35.89
C LYS A 42 13.04 -12.21 -34.69
N LYS A 43 13.57 -10.98 -34.85
CA LYS A 43 13.52 -9.93 -33.81
C LYS A 43 12.11 -9.37 -33.62
N ALA A 44 11.39 -9.10 -34.70
CA ALA A 44 10.03 -8.58 -34.68
C ALA A 44 9.04 -9.61 -34.10
N GLU A 45 9.19 -10.89 -34.47
CA GLU A 45 8.39 -11.96 -33.87
C GLU A 45 8.64 -12.11 -32.37
N LYS A 46 9.91 -12.07 -31.94
CA LYS A 46 10.29 -12.16 -30.53
C LYS A 46 9.79 -10.96 -29.71
N GLU A 47 9.75 -9.77 -30.31
CA GLU A 47 9.15 -8.60 -29.68
C GLU A 47 7.62 -8.72 -29.56
N LYS A 48 6.95 -9.23 -30.61
CA LYS A 48 5.50 -9.48 -30.61
C LYS A 48 5.12 -10.53 -29.55
N GLU A 49 5.91 -11.60 -29.43
CA GLU A 49 5.73 -12.63 -28.40
C GLU A 49 5.95 -12.07 -26.98
N ARG A 50 6.98 -11.24 -26.78
CA ARG A 50 7.21 -10.54 -25.50
C ARG A 50 6.04 -9.65 -25.11
N LYS A 51 5.51 -8.86 -26.04
CA LYS A 51 4.34 -7.99 -25.82
C LYS A 51 3.08 -8.81 -25.49
N ARG A 52 2.90 -9.96 -26.15
CA ARG A 52 1.79 -10.88 -25.86
C ARG A 52 1.90 -11.46 -24.45
N LYS A 53 3.08 -11.96 -24.07
CA LYS A 53 3.33 -12.50 -22.71
C LYS A 53 3.22 -11.45 -21.61
N SER A 54 3.59 -10.19 -21.87
CA SER A 54 3.42 -9.12 -20.87
C SER A 54 1.96 -8.74 -20.61
N MET A 55 1.07 -9.02 -21.56
CA MET A 55 -0.38 -8.81 -21.41
C MET A 55 -1.06 -10.02 -20.74
N GLU A 56 -0.42 -11.18 -20.80
CA GLU A 56 -0.84 -12.44 -20.21
C GLU A 56 -0.59 -12.39 -18.69
N GLY A 57 -1.59 -11.96 -17.93
CA GLY A 57 -1.49 -11.78 -16.47
C GLY A 57 -2.22 -10.55 -15.93
N ASN A 58 -2.70 -9.66 -16.80
CA ASN A 58 -3.56 -8.55 -16.40
C ASN A 58 -5.01 -9.04 -16.22
N ASN A 59 -5.23 -9.95 -15.27
CA ASN A 59 -6.56 -10.46 -14.99
C ASN A 59 -7.29 -9.46 -14.08
N GLY A 60 -8.21 -8.68 -14.65
CA GLY A 60 -8.95 -7.62 -13.95
C GLY A 60 -9.71 -8.13 -12.72
N GLU A 61 -10.18 -9.37 -12.79
CA GLU A 61 -10.86 -10.05 -11.68
C GLU A 61 -9.96 -10.22 -10.45
N ILE A 62 -8.68 -10.56 -10.65
CA ILE A 62 -7.71 -10.69 -9.56
C ILE A 62 -7.46 -9.34 -8.90
N LYS A 63 -7.38 -8.26 -9.68
CA LYS A 63 -7.20 -6.90 -9.14
C LYS A 63 -8.39 -6.47 -8.31
N ILE A 64 -9.61 -6.74 -8.77
CA ILE A 64 -10.85 -6.45 -8.03
C ILE A 64 -10.91 -7.28 -6.75
N ALA A 65 -10.58 -8.58 -6.82
CA ALA A 65 -10.54 -9.44 -5.64
C ALA A 65 -9.52 -8.96 -4.60
N LEU A 66 -8.32 -8.55 -5.03
CA LEU A 66 -7.29 -8.00 -4.14
C LEU A 66 -7.73 -6.68 -3.50
N ALA A 67 -8.37 -5.79 -4.26
CA ALA A 67 -8.92 -4.55 -3.71
C ALA A 67 -9.96 -4.85 -2.63
N LYS A 68 -10.91 -5.74 -2.93
CA LYS A 68 -11.95 -6.17 -1.98
C LYS A 68 -11.35 -6.78 -0.70
N MET A 69 -10.38 -7.68 -0.82
CA MET A 69 -9.70 -8.26 0.34
C MET A 69 -8.99 -7.20 1.20
N THR A 70 -8.46 -6.16 0.57
CA THR A 70 -7.79 -5.07 1.28
C THR A 70 -8.79 -4.21 2.05
N GLU A 71 -9.93 -3.91 1.43
CA GLU A 71 -11.04 -3.19 2.05
C GLU A 71 -11.65 -4.00 3.21
N ASP A 72 -11.97 -5.27 2.99
CA ASP A 72 -12.51 -6.18 4.02
C ASP A 72 -11.54 -6.32 5.21
N ARG A 73 -10.24 -6.35 4.94
CA ARG A 73 -9.23 -6.34 6.01
C ARG A 73 -9.24 -5.01 6.78
N ALA A 74 -9.36 -3.88 6.09
CA ALA A 74 -9.37 -2.57 6.72
C ALA A 74 -10.61 -2.40 7.62
N THR A 75 -11.79 -2.80 7.15
CA THR A 75 -13.03 -2.76 7.92
C THR A 75 -12.96 -3.66 9.15
N SER A 76 -12.52 -4.91 8.99
CA SER A 76 -12.38 -5.85 10.10
C SER A 76 -11.40 -5.35 11.19
N MET A 77 -10.28 -4.78 10.78
CA MET A 77 -9.32 -4.18 11.72
C MET A 77 -9.90 -2.98 12.46
N GLN A 78 -10.67 -2.15 11.77
CA GLN A 78 -11.32 -0.99 12.37
C GLN A 78 -12.43 -1.38 13.35
N GLU A 79 -13.26 -2.35 12.98
CA GLU A 79 -14.29 -2.92 13.86
C GLU A 79 -13.68 -3.51 15.12
N ARG A 80 -12.58 -4.26 15.00
CA ARG A 80 -11.85 -4.81 16.15
C ARG A 80 -11.31 -3.72 17.08
N ARG A 81 -10.75 -2.65 16.53
CA ARG A 81 -10.30 -1.50 17.35
C ARG A 81 -11.46 -0.85 18.07
N ASN A 82 -12.56 -0.60 17.36
CA ASN A 82 -13.76 0.00 17.92
C ASN A 82 -14.38 -0.88 19.01
N SER A 83 -14.40 -2.20 18.86
CA SER A 83 -14.94 -3.12 19.87
C SER A 83 -14.11 -3.10 21.14
N VAL A 84 -12.77 -3.06 21.04
CA VAL A 84 -11.89 -2.96 22.20
C VAL A 84 -12.10 -1.62 22.91
N LEU A 85 -12.13 -0.51 22.17
CA LEU A 85 -12.38 0.82 22.74
C LEU A 85 -13.76 0.91 23.44
N LYS A 86 -14.81 0.38 22.82
CA LYS A 86 -16.14 0.31 23.46
C LYS A 86 -16.11 -0.48 24.76
N ALA A 87 -15.47 -1.64 24.77
CA ALA A 87 -15.35 -2.46 25.98
C ALA A 87 -14.55 -1.76 27.09
N GLU A 88 -13.51 -0.98 26.74
CA GLU A 88 -12.76 -0.18 27.70
C GLU A 88 -13.60 0.97 28.28
N ILE A 89 -14.36 1.67 27.44
CA ILE A 89 -15.27 2.73 27.87
C ILE A 89 -16.37 2.16 28.78
N GLU A 90 -16.96 1.02 28.44
CA GLU A 90 -17.97 0.39 29.28
C GLU A 90 -17.41 -0.01 30.65
N LYS A 91 -16.19 -0.55 30.69
CA LYS A 91 -15.51 -0.88 31.95
C LYS A 91 -15.24 0.37 32.81
N SER A 92 -14.77 1.46 32.20
CA SER A 92 -14.53 2.71 32.94
C SER A 92 -15.82 3.31 33.47
N LEU A 93 -16.89 3.35 32.68
CA LEU A 93 -18.19 3.83 33.11
C LEU A 93 -18.76 3.00 34.26
N VAL A 94 -18.65 1.67 34.21
CA VAL A 94 -19.09 0.79 35.31
C VAL A 94 -18.27 1.05 36.57
N PHE A 95 -16.96 1.25 36.45
CA PHE A 95 -16.10 1.57 37.58
C PHE A 95 -16.49 2.92 38.21
N ASP A 96 -16.65 3.96 37.40
CA ASP A 96 -17.04 5.30 37.86
C ASP A 96 -18.39 5.30 38.55
N LEU A 97 -19.35 4.54 38.02
CA LEU A 97 -20.68 4.41 38.61
C LEU A 97 -20.62 3.69 39.96
N LYS A 98 -19.80 2.65 40.09
CA LYS A 98 -19.55 1.97 41.38
C LYS A 98 -18.88 2.90 42.38
N LYS A 99 -17.89 3.68 41.93
CA LYS A 99 -17.19 4.67 42.76
C LYS A 99 -18.16 5.73 43.29
N ARG A 100 -18.97 6.34 42.43
CA ARG A 100 -20.00 7.32 42.84
C ARG A 100 -21.02 6.75 43.82
N LYS A 101 -21.47 5.51 43.60
CA LYS A 101 -22.39 4.83 44.54
C LYS A 101 -21.76 4.63 45.91
N PHE A 102 -20.48 4.25 45.95
CA PHE A 102 -19.74 4.12 47.19
C PHE A 102 -19.58 5.47 47.89
N GLU A 103 -19.15 6.50 47.16
CA GLU A 103 -18.98 7.85 47.71
C GLU A 103 -20.28 8.40 48.28
N ALA A 104 -21.39 8.29 47.54
CA ALA A 104 -22.70 8.70 48.02
C ALA A 104 -23.12 7.95 49.30
N LYS A 105 -22.88 6.63 49.36
CA LYS A 105 -23.14 5.83 50.56
C LYS A 105 -22.29 6.30 51.74
N MET A 106 -21.01 6.62 51.51
CA MET A 106 -20.11 7.10 52.55
C MET A 106 -20.54 8.49 53.06
N MET A 107 -20.93 9.41 52.17
CA MET A 107 -21.41 10.74 52.57
C MET A 107 -22.67 10.69 53.43
N LEU A 108 -23.56 9.73 53.19
CA LEU A 108 -24.81 9.54 53.93
C LEU A 108 -24.68 8.62 55.16
N LEU A 109 -23.49 8.06 55.40
CA LEU A 109 -23.29 7.10 56.48
C LEU A 109 -23.25 7.82 57.83
N ASP A 110 -24.21 7.55 58.71
CA ASP A 110 -24.14 7.99 60.09
C ASP A 110 -23.18 7.10 60.89
N LEU A 111 -22.23 7.73 61.58
CA LEU A 111 -21.19 7.09 62.37
C LEU A 111 -21.53 7.02 63.87
N SER A 112 -22.56 7.74 64.32
CA SER A 112 -22.91 7.90 65.74
C SER A 112 -23.13 6.57 66.48
N GLY A 113 -23.65 5.55 65.79
CA GLY A 113 -23.90 4.21 66.34
C GLY A 113 -22.74 3.21 66.22
N MET A 114 -21.59 3.61 65.67
CA MET A 114 -20.44 2.72 65.45
C MET A 114 -19.42 2.78 66.59
N ASN A 115 -18.54 1.78 66.70
CA ASN A 115 -17.46 1.81 67.69
C ASN A 115 -16.37 2.84 67.31
N ALA A 116 -15.51 3.21 68.27
CA ALA A 116 -14.50 4.27 68.07
C ALA A 116 -13.56 4.01 66.87
N MET A 117 -13.12 2.77 66.66
CA MET A 117 -12.24 2.45 65.52
C MET A 117 -12.96 2.57 64.18
N GLN A 118 -14.22 2.15 64.12
CA GLN A 118 -15.06 2.24 62.92
C GLN A 118 -15.39 3.71 62.61
N GLN A 119 -15.73 4.50 63.63
CA GLN A 119 -15.95 5.94 63.48
C GLN A 119 -14.72 6.64 62.91
N GLN A 120 -13.53 6.33 63.44
CA GLN A 120 -12.28 6.91 62.93
C GLN A 120 -11.99 6.46 61.49
N TYR A 121 -12.15 5.17 61.19
CA TYR A 121 -11.91 4.63 59.86
C TYR A 121 -12.85 5.23 58.81
N PHE A 122 -14.16 5.14 59.01
CA PHE A 122 -15.14 5.65 58.06
C PHE A 122 -15.19 7.18 58.02
N GLY A 123 -14.95 7.85 59.14
CA GLY A 123 -14.79 9.31 59.19
C GLY A 123 -13.60 9.78 58.35
N SER A 124 -12.47 9.06 58.40
CA SER A 124 -11.31 9.36 57.53
C SER A 124 -11.62 9.18 56.05
N ILE A 125 -12.55 8.28 55.70
CA ILE A 125 -13.00 8.07 54.32
C ILE A 125 -13.96 9.19 53.90
N GLN A 126 -14.90 9.59 54.76
CA GLN A 126 -15.79 10.74 54.50
C GLN A 126 -15.00 12.02 54.22
N LEU A 127 -13.98 12.31 55.04
CA LEU A 127 -13.11 13.47 54.88
C LEU A 127 -12.27 13.47 53.60
N LYS A 128 -12.03 12.31 52.97
CA LYS A 128 -11.33 12.22 51.69
C LYS A 128 -12.26 12.43 50.49
N ILE A 129 -13.56 12.30 50.71
CA ILE A 129 -14.60 12.44 49.69
C ILE A 129 -15.12 13.88 49.65
N PHE A 130 -15.25 14.53 50.82
CA PHE A 130 -15.51 15.97 50.98
C PHE A 130 -14.26 16.81 50.68
#